data_AF-A0A0C3C6W0-F1
#
_entry.id   AF-A0A0C3C6W0-F1
#
_cell.length_a   1.000
_cell.length_b   1.000
_cell.length_c   1.000
_cell.angle_alpha   90.00
_cell.angle_beta   90.00
_cell.angle_gamma   90.00
#
_symmetry.space_group_name_H-M   'P 1'
#
loop_
_entity.id
_entity.type
_entity.pdbx_description
1 polymer ?
#
loop_
_entity_poly.entity_id
_entity_poly.type
_entity_poly.pdbx_seq_one_letter_code
_entity_poly.pdbx_strand_id
1 'polypeptide(L)'
;MKVHALTFLSAIQLSVVSADKLNGRHAHFKRQATTTAPPLATGTEIPPLASITLGMPTRVAPQFSATYSPGATPPIKDAPVLPTALSLVGWPPQDKIPPTDSKEVKEWMKELEGFHIPDIPPTKDSTCAGDPSAAANAAKNGWWTCGGYTRSTDIVACPNKLDWGVT
;
A
#
# COMPACT_ATOMS: atom_id res chain seq x y z
N MET A 1 74.15 9.90 30.46
CA MET A 1 73.74 10.88 29.43
C MET A 1 73.00 10.13 28.32
N LYS A 2 71.78 10.57 27.99
CA LYS A 2 70.87 10.00 26.99
C LYS A 2 71.33 10.34 25.56
N VAL A 3 71.23 9.40 24.62
CA VAL A 3 70.84 9.68 23.22
C VAL A 3 70.06 8.48 22.65
N HIS A 4 68.92 8.77 22.00
CA HIS A 4 67.95 7.86 21.36
C HIS A 4 68.22 7.69 19.85
N ALA A 5 67.70 6.61 19.24
CA ALA A 5 66.93 6.55 17.97
C ALA A 5 67.11 5.18 17.27
N LEU A 6 66.09 4.32 17.30
CA LEU A 6 65.04 4.08 16.27
C LEU A 6 65.50 3.25 15.05
N THR A 7 65.19 1.95 15.11
CA THR A 7 65.22 0.98 14.02
C THR A 7 63.90 0.99 13.23
N PHE A 8 63.96 1.19 11.92
CA PHE A 8 62.85 0.94 10.98
C PHE A 8 63.15 -0.36 10.21
N LEU A 9 62.32 -1.40 10.41
CA LEU A 9 62.26 -2.57 9.53
C LEU A 9 61.02 -2.44 8.62
N SER A 10 61.26 -2.30 7.32
CA SER A 10 60.26 -2.32 6.25
C SER A 10 59.95 -3.76 5.87
N ALA A 11 58.70 -4.21 6.07
CA ALA A 11 58.19 -5.46 5.52
C ALA A 11 57.25 -5.16 4.34
N ILE A 12 57.67 -5.61 3.16
CA ILE A 12 56.88 -5.64 1.93
C ILE A 12 55.90 -6.82 2.04
N GLN A 13 54.60 -6.57 1.90
CA GLN A 13 53.63 -7.62 1.59
C GLN A 13 52.87 -7.20 0.33
N LEU A 14 53.08 -8.01 -0.71
CA LEU A 14 52.41 -7.96 -2.01
C LEU A 14 51.02 -8.61 -1.83
N SER A 15 49.95 -7.89 -2.16
CA SER A 15 48.64 -8.52 -2.36
C SER A 15 48.00 -8.06 -3.67
N VAL A 16 47.45 -9.05 -4.35
CA VAL A 16 47.11 -9.10 -5.77
C VAL A 16 45.79 -8.38 -6.04
N VAL A 17 45.73 -7.73 -7.20
CA VAL A 17 44.59 -6.97 -7.75
C VAL A 17 43.36 -7.85 -7.96
N SER A 18 42.18 -7.36 -7.57
CA SER A 18 40.96 -7.57 -8.35
C SER A 18 40.37 -6.21 -8.71
N ALA A 19 40.66 -5.80 -9.94
CA ALA A 19 40.04 -4.68 -10.60
C ALA A 19 38.74 -5.17 -11.23
N ASP A 20 37.65 -5.17 -10.47
CA ASP A 20 36.33 -5.08 -11.06
C ASP A 20 35.72 -3.73 -10.73
N LYS A 21 35.63 -2.94 -11.79
CA LYS A 21 35.14 -1.58 -11.82
C LYS A 21 33.76 -1.51 -11.20
N LEU A 22 33.63 -0.53 -10.31
CA LEU A 22 32.40 0.11 -9.86
C LEU A 22 31.44 0.41 -11.03
N ASN A 23 30.59 -0.56 -11.41
CA ASN A 23 29.44 -0.32 -12.28
C ASN A 23 28.20 -0.16 -11.40
N GLY A 24 28.05 1.01 -10.79
CA GLY A 24 26.94 1.37 -9.89
C GLY A 24 25.58 1.57 -10.59
N ARG A 25 25.32 0.91 -11.73
CA ARG A 25 24.12 1.17 -12.54
C ARG A 25 22.87 0.37 -12.16
N HIS A 26 22.94 -0.52 -11.17
CA HIS A 26 21.76 -1.24 -10.68
C HIS A 26 21.71 -1.32 -9.15
N ALA A 27 22.06 -0.23 -8.47
CA ALA A 27 21.58 -0.04 -7.11
C ALA A 27 20.08 0.27 -7.19
N HIS A 28 19.26 -0.79 -7.20
CA HIS A 28 17.84 -0.70 -6.84
C HIS A 28 17.79 -0.33 -5.35
N PHE A 29 18.09 0.93 -5.05
CA PHE A 29 17.70 1.55 -3.80
C PHE A 29 16.18 1.38 -3.75
N LYS A 30 15.72 0.48 -2.87
CA LYS A 30 14.32 0.46 -2.46
C LYS A 30 14.01 1.84 -1.90
N ARG A 31 13.54 2.77 -2.75
CA ARG A 31 12.81 3.96 -2.31
C ARG A 31 11.44 3.47 -1.85
N GLN A 32 11.40 2.68 -0.78
CA GLN A 32 10.21 2.73 0.06
C GLN A 32 10.36 4.04 0.82
N ALA A 33 9.72 5.08 0.31
CA ALA A 33 9.43 6.23 1.14
C ALA A 33 8.66 5.68 2.35
N THR A 34 9.27 5.72 3.52
CA THR A 34 8.57 5.48 4.78
C THR A 34 7.49 6.56 4.87
N THR A 35 6.26 6.20 4.52
CA THR A 35 5.07 7.05 4.69
C THR A 35 4.85 7.21 6.18
N THR A 36 5.53 8.20 6.75
CA THR A 36 5.34 8.62 8.13
C THR A 36 4.02 9.38 8.18
N ALA A 37 3.24 9.21 9.25
CA ALA A 37 1.98 9.94 9.40
C ALA A 37 2.23 11.45 9.21
N PRO A 38 1.34 12.18 8.51
CA PRO A 38 1.49 13.62 8.35
C PRO A 38 1.57 14.31 9.71
N PRO A 39 2.31 15.43 9.83
CA PRO A 39 2.31 16.24 11.05
C PRO A 39 0.89 16.69 11.41
N LEU A 40 0.65 17.09 12.65
CA LEU A 40 -0.68 17.51 13.08
C LEU A 40 -0.95 18.99 12.75
N ALA A 41 -2.06 19.29 12.11
CA ALA A 41 -2.49 20.67 11.82
C ALA A 41 -2.99 21.36 13.10
N THR A 42 -2.48 22.56 13.38
CA THR A 42 -2.86 23.39 14.54
C THR A 42 -3.91 24.45 14.21
N GLY A 43 -4.03 24.85 12.94
CA GLY A 43 -5.02 25.83 12.47
C GLY A 43 -6.39 25.23 12.13
N THR A 44 -7.38 26.09 11.95
CA THR A 44 -8.71 25.76 11.40
C THR A 44 -8.91 26.30 9.98
N GLU A 45 -7.96 27.09 9.48
CA GLU A 45 -8.02 27.66 8.15
C GLU A 45 -7.81 26.57 7.09
N ILE A 46 -8.72 26.53 6.12
CA ILE A 46 -8.57 25.66 4.96
C ILE A 46 -7.52 26.32 4.05
N PRO A 47 -6.38 25.67 3.78
CA PRO A 47 -5.34 26.25 2.95
C PRO A 47 -5.87 26.49 1.52
N PRO A 48 -5.41 27.54 0.82
CA PRO A 48 -5.77 27.75 -0.57
C PRO A 48 -5.31 26.55 -1.41
N LEU A 49 -6.05 26.25 -2.49
CA LEU A 49 -5.71 25.14 -3.40
C LEU A 49 -4.26 25.22 -3.89
N ALA A 50 -3.72 26.43 -4.04
CA ALA A 50 -2.34 26.64 -4.46
C ALA A 50 -1.29 26.11 -3.45
N SER A 51 -1.61 25.99 -2.16
CA SER A 51 -0.67 25.60 -1.10
C SER A 51 -0.89 24.20 -0.55
N ILE A 52 -1.84 23.44 -1.10
CA ILE A 52 -2.02 22.03 -0.73
C ILE A 52 -0.84 21.25 -1.35
N THR A 53 -0.18 20.42 -0.55
CA THR A 53 0.96 19.60 -0.98
C THR A 53 0.85 18.19 -0.39
N LEU A 54 1.51 17.21 -1.02
CA LEU A 54 1.64 15.87 -0.45
C LEU A 54 2.27 15.93 0.95
N GLY A 55 1.67 15.24 1.93
CA GLY A 55 2.17 15.18 3.31
C GLY A 55 1.88 16.40 4.18
N MET A 56 0.96 17.27 3.75
CA MET A 56 0.51 18.43 4.54
C MET A 56 -0.04 18.01 5.92
N PRO A 57 0.15 18.82 6.97
CA PRO A 57 -0.39 18.48 8.27
C PRO A 57 -1.91 18.21 8.24
N THR A 58 -2.35 17.15 8.93
CA THR A 58 -3.77 16.78 9.03
C THR A 58 -4.28 16.98 10.45
N ARG A 59 -5.59 17.20 10.62
CA ARG A 59 -6.20 17.18 11.96
C ARG A 59 -6.46 15.75 12.41
N VAL A 60 -6.46 15.55 13.73
CA VAL A 60 -6.92 14.28 14.31
C VAL A 60 -8.37 14.10 13.87
N ALA A 61 -8.70 12.89 13.42
CA ALA A 61 -10.10 12.55 13.17
C ALA A 61 -10.92 12.85 14.43
N PRO A 62 -12.07 13.53 14.31
CA PRO A 62 -12.95 13.73 15.44
C PRO A 62 -13.30 12.36 16.03
N GLN A 63 -13.20 12.25 17.35
CA GLN A 63 -13.56 11.01 18.03
C GLN A 63 -15.06 10.81 17.91
N PHE A 64 -15.49 9.62 17.53
CA PHE A 64 -16.91 9.26 17.56
C PHE A 64 -17.39 9.35 19.01
N SER A 65 -18.42 10.15 19.26
CA SER A 65 -18.93 10.38 20.61
C SER A 65 -19.71 9.18 21.16
N ALA A 66 -20.24 8.33 20.28
CA ALA A 66 -20.96 7.12 20.64
C ALA A 66 -21.10 6.17 19.43
N THR A 67 -21.21 4.88 19.71
CA THR A 67 -21.73 3.89 18.76
C THR A 67 -23.19 3.61 19.12
N TYR A 68 -24.10 3.83 18.18
CA TYR A 68 -25.53 3.61 18.38
C TYR A 68 -25.92 2.17 18.02
N SER A 69 -26.84 1.59 18.79
CA SER A 69 -27.38 0.26 18.47
C SER A 69 -28.23 0.29 17.20
N PRO A 70 -28.35 -0.83 16.47
CA PRO A 70 -29.35 -0.99 15.43
C PRO A 70 -30.74 -0.56 15.93
N GLY A 71 -31.51 0.17 15.12
CA GLY A 71 -32.83 0.70 15.52
C GLY A 71 -32.82 2.02 16.31
N ALA A 72 -31.67 2.60 16.65
CA ALA A 72 -31.65 3.84 17.42
C ALA A 72 -32.32 5.02 16.67
N THR A 73 -33.06 5.85 17.41
CA THR A 73 -33.70 7.05 16.85
C THR A 73 -32.70 8.21 16.81
N PRO A 74 -32.52 8.88 15.65
CA PRO A 74 -31.63 10.04 15.55
C PRO A 74 -32.19 11.25 16.32
N PRO A 75 -31.33 12.16 16.81
CA PRO A 75 -31.76 13.38 17.51
C PRO A 75 -32.37 14.43 16.56
N ILE A 76 -32.46 14.14 15.26
CA ILE A 76 -33.03 15.02 14.24
C ILE A 76 -34.51 14.69 14.11
N LYS A 77 -35.36 15.69 14.32
CA LYS A 77 -36.82 15.55 14.15
C LYS A 77 -37.12 15.05 12.74
N ASP A 78 -38.01 14.06 12.64
CA ASP A 78 -38.46 13.42 11.40
C ASP A 78 -37.41 12.58 10.66
N ALA A 79 -36.21 12.39 11.22
CA ALA A 79 -35.22 11.48 10.65
C ALA A 79 -35.56 10.01 10.97
N PRO A 80 -35.42 9.07 10.00
CA PRO A 80 -35.69 7.66 10.21
C PRO A 80 -34.77 7.02 11.26
N VAL A 81 -35.26 5.98 11.93
CA VAL A 81 -34.45 5.15 12.84
C VAL A 81 -33.31 4.46 12.10
N LEU A 82 -32.22 4.15 12.80
CA LEU A 82 -31.14 3.34 12.25
C LEU A 82 -31.67 1.94 11.84
N PRO A 83 -31.14 1.32 10.77
CA PRO A 83 -31.51 -0.04 10.41
C PRO A 83 -31.29 -1.03 11.58
N THR A 84 -32.22 -1.95 11.79
CA THR A 84 -32.18 -2.96 12.88
C THR A 84 -31.45 -4.24 12.48
N ALA A 85 -31.51 -4.62 11.20
CA ALA A 85 -30.81 -5.77 10.64
C ALA A 85 -30.62 -5.58 9.13
N LEU A 86 -29.53 -6.12 8.60
CA LEU A 86 -29.39 -6.33 7.17
C LEU A 86 -30.32 -7.47 6.77
N SER A 87 -31.29 -7.20 5.90
CA SER A 87 -32.05 -8.26 5.25
C SER A 87 -31.17 -8.88 4.18
N LEU A 88 -30.71 -10.11 4.42
CA LEU A 88 -29.95 -10.90 3.43
C LEU A 88 -30.86 -11.59 2.40
N VAL A 89 -32.18 -11.33 2.45
CA VAL A 89 -33.12 -11.88 1.47
C VAL A 89 -32.79 -11.32 0.09
N GLY A 90 -32.53 -12.22 -0.87
CA GLY A 90 -32.14 -11.86 -2.24
C GLY A 90 -30.64 -11.62 -2.44
N TRP A 91 -29.83 -11.69 -1.37
CA TRP A 91 -28.37 -11.64 -1.48
C TRP A 91 -27.79 -13.05 -1.67
N PRO A 92 -26.72 -13.20 -2.47
CA PRO A 92 -26.03 -14.48 -2.60
C PRO A 92 -25.40 -14.90 -1.26
N PRO A 93 -25.21 -16.21 -1.03
CA PRO A 93 -24.50 -16.70 0.14
C PRO A 93 -23.11 -16.08 0.25
N GLN A 94 -22.73 -15.64 1.46
CA GLN A 94 -21.38 -15.16 1.75
C GLN A 94 -20.36 -16.31 1.58
N ASP A 95 -19.15 -15.95 1.15
CA ASP A 95 -18.01 -16.86 1.03
C ASP A 95 -18.27 -18.09 0.15
N LYS A 96 -19.13 -17.94 -0.86
CA LYS A 96 -19.37 -18.95 -1.89
C LYS A 96 -19.02 -18.39 -3.26
N ILE A 97 -18.41 -19.26 -4.07
CA ILE A 97 -18.17 -18.97 -5.48
C ILE A 97 -19.54 -18.81 -6.16
N PRO A 98 -19.80 -17.69 -6.85
CA PRO A 98 -21.05 -17.50 -7.59
C PRO A 98 -21.25 -18.59 -8.65
N PRO A 99 -22.49 -19.02 -8.92
CA PRO A 99 -22.76 -19.97 -9.98
C PRO A 99 -22.41 -19.39 -11.35
N THR A 100 -21.88 -20.22 -12.24
CA THR A 100 -21.45 -19.84 -13.60
C THR A 100 -22.34 -20.40 -14.70
N ASP A 101 -23.53 -20.88 -14.34
CA ASP A 101 -24.44 -21.63 -15.21
C ASP A 101 -25.49 -20.77 -15.92
N SER A 102 -25.64 -19.49 -15.53
CA SER A 102 -26.55 -18.56 -16.19
C SER A 102 -26.14 -18.29 -17.64
N LYS A 103 -27.11 -17.87 -18.47
CA LYS A 103 -26.87 -17.60 -19.89
C LYS A 103 -25.88 -16.44 -20.06
N GLU A 104 -26.02 -15.43 -19.22
CA GLU A 104 -25.18 -14.23 -19.20
C GLU A 104 -23.74 -14.59 -18.82
N VAL A 105 -23.54 -15.39 -17.75
CA VAL A 105 -22.20 -15.77 -17.31
C VAL A 105 -21.52 -16.67 -18.35
N LYS A 106 -22.26 -17.57 -19.01
CA LYS A 106 -21.70 -18.39 -20.11
C LYS A 106 -21.21 -17.56 -21.29
N GLU A 107 -21.93 -16.49 -21.68
CA GLU A 107 -21.46 -15.60 -22.73
C GLU A 107 -20.18 -14.86 -22.29
N TRP A 108 -20.13 -14.37 -21.05
CA TRP A 108 -18.91 -13.75 -20.51
C TRP A 108 -17.72 -14.71 -20.46
N MET A 109 -17.94 -15.96 -20.04
CA MET A 109 -16.88 -16.97 -20.03
C MET A 109 -16.35 -17.27 -21.44
N LYS A 110 -17.21 -17.19 -22.47
CA LYS A 110 -16.82 -17.33 -23.87
C LYS A 110 -15.98 -16.15 -24.35
N GLU A 111 -16.30 -14.93 -23.94
CA GLU A 111 -15.47 -13.74 -24.23
C GLU A 111 -14.07 -13.83 -23.62
N LEU A 112 -13.92 -14.60 -22.54
CA LEU A 112 -12.63 -14.86 -21.89
C LEU A 112 -11.82 -15.98 -22.57
N GLU A 113 -12.38 -16.69 -23.56
CA GLU A 113 -11.64 -17.71 -24.31
C GLU A 113 -10.45 -17.08 -25.05
N GLY A 114 -9.25 -17.61 -24.80
CA GLY A 114 -7.99 -17.08 -25.36
C GLY A 114 -7.25 -16.10 -24.43
N PHE A 115 -7.83 -15.70 -23.30
CA PHE A 115 -7.12 -14.95 -22.26
C PHE A 115 -6.54 -15.90 -21.19
N HIS A 116 -5.30 -15.65 -20.77
CA HIS A 116 -4.70 -16.37 -19.65
C HIS A 116 -5.01 -15.65 -18.33
N ILE A 117 -5.90 -16.23 -17.53
CA ILE A 117 -6.20 -15.75 -16.19
C ILE A 117 -5.45 -16.65 -15.20
N PRO A 118 -4.50 -16.10 -14.41
CA PRO A 118 -3.76 -16.91 -13.45
C PRO A 118 -4.69 -17.36 -12.31
N ASP A 119 -4.64 -18.65 -11.98
CA ASP A 119 -5.35 -19.24 -10.85
C ASP A 119 -4.57 -18.97 -9.55
N ILE A 120 -5.00 -17.94 -8.81
CA ILE A 120 -4.35 -17.50 -7.57
C ILE A 120 -5.33 -17.75 -6.40
N PRO A 121 -4.98 -18.61 -5.42
CA PRO A 121 -5.88 -18.89 -4.31
C PRO A 121 -6.02 -17.68 -3.37
N PRO A 122 -7.15 -17.57 -2.64
CA PRO A 122 -7.30 -16.59 -1.57
C PRO A 122 -6.22 -16.75 -0.49
N THR A 123 -5.86 -15.64 0.16
CA THR A 123 -4.97 -15.65 1.34
C THR A 123 -5.62 -16.39 2.52
N LYS A 124 -4.81 -17.10 3.31
CA LYS A 124 -5.27 -18.03 4.38
C LYS A 124 -6.30 -17.47 5.36
N ASP A 125 -6.18 -16.21 5.75
CA ASP A 125 -7.02 -15.54 6.76
C ASP A 125 -7.53 -14.18 6.27
N SER A 126 -7.52 -13.96 4.96
CA SER A 126 -7.79 -12.64 4.34
C SER A 126 -6.82 -11.53 4.78
N THR A 127 -5.70 -11.86 5.44
CA THR A 127 -4.66 -10.90 5.80
C THR A 127 -3.33 -11.23 5.12
N CYS A 128 -2.56 -10.18 4.83
CA CYS A 128 -1.22 -10.35 4.29
C CYS A 128 -0.20 -10.76 5.35
N ALA A 129 -0.46 -10.45 6.62
CA ALA A 129 0.39 -10.86 7.73
C ALA A 129 0.30 -12.38 7.98
N GLY A 130 -0.89 -12.96 7.81
CA GLY A 130 -1.15 -14.40 7.95
C GLY A 130 -0.64 -15.25 6.78
N ASP A 131 -0.23 -14.63 5.67
CA ASP A 131 0.32 -15.34 4.52
C ASP A 131 1.59 -14.66 3.93
N PRO A 132 2.76 -14.89 4.54
CA PRO A 132 4.04 -14.34 4.04
C PRO A 132 4.40 -14.82 2.62
N SER A 133 3.91 -15.98 2.20
CA SER A 133 4.18 -16.53 0.87
C SER A 133 3.39 -15.79 -0.21
N ALA A 134 2.14 -15.43 0.09
CA ALA A 134 1.32 -14.55 -0.75
C ALA A 134 1.95 -13.15 -0.81
N ALA A 135 2.37 -12.60 0.33
CA ALA A 135 3.04 -11.30 0.38
C ALA A 135 4.36 -11.27 -0.42
N ALA A 136 5.13 -12.36 -0.44
CA ALA A 136 6.36 -12.46 -1.24
C ALA A 136 6.09 -12.45 -2.76
N ASN A 137 4.90 -12.89 -3.19
CA ASN A 137 4.49 -12.91 -4.59
C ASN A 137 3.87 -11.58 -5.07
N ALA A 138 3.87 -10.54 -4.24
CA ALA A 138 3.26 -9.24 -4.54
C ALA A 138 3.66 -8.67 -5.90
N ALA A 139 4.96 -8.72 -6.23
CA ALA A 139 5.46 -8.18 -7.50
C ALA A 139 5.00 -8.99 -8.72
N LYS A 140 4.90 -10.31 -8.58
CA LYS A 140 4.41 -11.20 -9.63
C LYS A 140 2.91 -11.00 -9.88
N ASN A 141 2.14 -10.82 -8.80
CA ASN A 141 0.68 -10.73 -8.86
C ASN A 141 0.17 -9.29 -9.02
N GLY A 142 1.03 -8.28 -8.86
CA GLY A 142 0.63 -6.88 -8.93
C GLY A 142 -0.11 -6.39 -7.67
N TRP A 143 0.16 -6.94 -6.50
CA TRP A 143 -0.58 -6.62 -5.28
C TRP A 143 0.00 -5.42 -4.54
N TRP A 144 -0.76 -4.32 -4.51
CA TRP A 144 -0.38 -3.09 -3.83
C TRP A 144 -0.67 -3.13 -2.32
N THR A 145 -1.76 -3.79 -1.91
CA THR A 145 -2.13 -3.95 -0.49
C THR A 145 -1.33 -5.05 0.21
N CYS A 146 -0.90 -6.06 -0.55
CA CYS A 146 -0.20 -7.23 -0.04
C CYS A 146 1.23 -7.23 -0.51
N GLY A 147 2.20 -6.96 0.37
CA GLY A 147 3.63 -6.89 0.02
C GLY A 147 4.07 -5.57 -0.65
N GLY A 148 3.16 -4.61 -0.84
CA GLY A 148 3.50 -3.21 -1.16
C GLY A 148 4.07 -3.01 -2.57
N TYR A 149 3.61 -3.78 -3.56
CA TYR A 149 4.09 -3.62 -4.93
C TYR A 149 3.40 -2.47 -5.65
N THR A 150 4.21 -1.64 -6.29
CA THR A 150 3.77 -0.57 -7.20
C THR A 150 4.48 -0.72 -8.52
N ARG A 151 3.73 -0.59 -9.62
CA ARG A 151 4.25 -0.55 -10.99
C ARG A 151 4.77 0.85 -11.30
N SER A 152 5.62 0.96 -12.32
CA SER A 152 6.13 2.25 -12.79
C SER A 152 5.03 3.17 -13.36
N THR A 153 3.90 2.59 -13.77
CA THR A 153 2.72 3.32 -14.24
C THR A 153 1.79 3.72 -13.10
N ASP A 154 2.01 3.21 -11.88
CA ASP A 154 1.15 3.52 -10.75
C ASP A 154 1.44 4.93 -10.24
N ILE A 155 0.38 5.67 -9.97
CA ILE A 155 0.47 7.03 -9.45
C ILE A 155 0.70 6.96 -7.95
N VAL A 156 1.96 6.86 -7.55
CA VAL A 156 2.40 6.88 -6.14
C VAL A 156 2.60 8.31 -5.61
N ALA A 157 2.67 9.28 -6.53
CA ALA A 157 2.72 10.71 -6.28
C ALA A 157 2.13 11.43 -7.50
N CYS A 158 1.56 12.62 -7.29
CA CYS A 158 1.04 13.44 -8.39
C CYS A 158 2.23 14.01 -9.18
N PRO A 159 2.40 13.66 -10.48
CA PRO A 159 3.52 14.15 -11.27
C PRO A 159 3.39 15.63 -11.58
N ASN A 160 2.16 16.10 -11.84
CA ASN A 160 1.84 17.51 -11.98
C ASN A 160 0.65 17.87 -11.09
N LYS A 161 0.60 19.16 -10.73
CA LYS A 161 -0.49 19.75 -9.97
C LYS A 161 -1.78 19.72 -10.79
N LEU A 162 -2.90 19.35 -10.16
CA LEU A 162 -4.26 19.32 -10.73
C LEU A 162 -4.57 18.19 -11.72
N ASP A 163 -3.61 17.32 -12.07
CA ASP A 163 -3.89 16.19 -12.98
C ASP A 163 -4.84 15.16 -12.36
N TRP A 164 -4.78 14.97 -11.03
CA TRP A 164 -5.50 13.89 -10.32
C TRP A 164 -6.29 14.37 -9.10
N GLY A 165 -6.61 15.67 -9.03
CA GLY A 165 -7.43 16.24 -7.94
C GLY A 165 -6.71 16.43 -6.60
N VAL A 166 -5.40 16.14 -6.56
CA VAL A 166 -4.50 16.48 -5.45
C VAL A 166 -3.35 17.29 -6.02
N THR A 167 -2.96 18.33 -5.30
CA THR A 167 -1.95 19.33 -5.69
C THR A 167 -0.56 19.00 -5.18
#